data_AF-A0AAF0T8C5-F1
#
_entry.id   AF-A0AAF0T8C5-F1
#
_cell.length_a   1.000
_cell.length_b   1.000
_cell.length_c   1.000
_cell.angle_alpha   90.00
_cell.angle_beta   90.00
_cell.angle_gamma   90.00
#
_symmetry.space_group_name_H-M   'P 1'
#
loop_
_entity.id
_entity.type
_entity.pdbx_description
1 polymer ?
#
loop_
_entity_poly.entity_id
_entity_poly.type
_entity_poly.pdbx_seq_one_letter_code
_entity_poly.pdbx_strand_id
1 'polypeptide(L)'
;MQHGRVIVYASRQIKIDEKNYHTHDLELVTIVFSLMLWRHYLYGVYVDVFTDHKSLQYMFKQKDLSLRQKRWIKFKKDYNMSVPYHLGEANMVDDAPS
;
A
#
# COMPACT_ATOMS: atom_id res chain seq x y z
N MET A 1 -5.15 -10.42 5.00
CA MET A 1 -5.48 -11.85 5.19
C MET A 1 -6.04 -12.01 6.59
N GLN A 2 -7.08 -12.81 6.78
CA GLN A 2 -7.56 -13.17 8.13
C GLN A 2 -7.41 -14.68 8.26
N HIS A 3 -6.66 -15.12 9.28
CA HIS A 3 -6.26 -16.53 9.43
C HIS A 3 -5.57 -17.12 8.19
N GLY A 4 -4.71 -16.32 7.53
CA GLY A 4 -3.96 -16.76 6.34
C GLY A 4 -4.77 -16.87 5.04
N ARG A 5 -6.03 -16.42 5.03
CA ARG A 5 -6.88 -16.42 3.83
C ARG A 5 -7.04 -15.02 3.24
N VAL A 6 -6.98 -14.92 1.91
CA VAL A 6 -7.36 -13.70 1.19
C VAL A 6 -8.87 -13.52 1.35
N ILE A 7 -9.27 -12.33 1.81
CA ILE A 7 -10.68 -12.02 2.09
C ILE A 7 -11.31 -11.37 0.87
N VAL A 8 -10.58 -10.44 0.23
CA VAL A 8 -11.07 -9.70 -0.94
C VAL A 8 -9.90 -9.26 -1.83
N TYR A 9 -10.17 -9.20 -3.14
CA TYR A 9 -9.31 -8.57 -4.15
C TYR A 9 -9.89 -7.23 -4.59
N ALA A 10 -9.03 -6.24 -4.83
CA ALA A 10 -9.43 -4.94 -5.36
C ALA A 10 -8.46 -4.51 -6.46
N SER A 11 -9.00 -4.02 -7.58
CA SER A 11 -8.23 -3.45 -8.68
C SER A 11 -8.86 -2.14 -9.13
N ARG A 12 -8.04 -1.23 -9.68
CA ARG A 12 -8.50 0.04 -10.23
C ARG A 12 -7.69 0.41 -11.46
N GLN A 13 -8.30 1.15 -12.37
CA GLN A 13 -7.59 1.75 -13.50
C GLN A 13 -6.91 3.06 -13.07
N ILE A 14 -5.76 3.35 -13.67
CA ILE A 14 -5.02 4.61 -13.47
C ILE A 14 -5.85 5.75 -14.07
N LYS A 15 -6.13 6.79 -13.27
CA LYS A 15 -6.85 7.97 -13.74
C LYS A 15 -5.97 8.81 -14.66
N ILE A 16 -6.59 9.62 -15.53
CA ILE A 16 -5.87 10.50 -16.45
C ILE A 16 -4.88 11.40 -15.71
N ASP A 17 -5.27 11.92 -14.55
CA ASP A 17 -4.44 12.80 -13.71
C ASP A 17 -3.27 12.08 -13.03
N GLU A 18 -3.35 10.75 -12.94
CA GLU A 18 -2.33 9.89 -12.35
C GLU A 18 -1.35 9.38 -13.41
N LYS A 19 -1.66 9.49 -14.72
CA LYS A 19 -0.79 9.00 -15.81
C LYS A 19 0.61 9.60 -15.81
N ASN A 20 0.75 10.83 -15.32
CA ASN A 20 2.03 11.54 -15.25
C ASN A 20 2.77 11.28 -13.93
N TYR A 21 2.26 10.42 -13.05
CA TYR A 21 2.92 10.11 -11.79
C TYR A 21 4.07 9.14 -12.05
N HIS A 22 5.16 9.32 -11.31
CA HIS A 22 6.22 8.33 -11.28
C HIS A 22 5.69 7.02 -10.71
N THR A 23 6.34 5.90 -11.06
CA THR A 23 5.96 4.55 -10.65
C THR A 23 5.73 4.44 -9.14
N HIS A 24 6.62 5.00 -8.33
CA HIS A 24 6.50 5.00 -6.87
C HIS A 24 5.32 5.81 -6.33
N ASP A 25 4.91 6.86 -7.04
CA ASP A 25 3.69 7.62 -6.71
C ASP A 25 2.43 6.85 -7.11
N LEU A 26 2.45 6.12 -8.24
CA LEU A 26 1.34 5.27 -8.67
C LEU A 26 1.08 4.12 -7.69
N GLU A 27 2.15 3.43 -7.27
CA GLU A 27 2.09 2.35 -6.26
C GLU A 27 1.48 2.85 -4.96
N LEU A 28 1.89 4.04 -4.53
CA LEU A 28 1.38 4.67 -3.32
C LEU A 28 -0.12 4.99 -3.43
N VAL A 29 -0.56 5.52 -4.57
CA VAL A 29 -1.98 5.83 -4.77
C VAL A 29 -2.81 4.53 -4.79
N THR A 30 -2.27 3.43 -5.30
CA THR A 30 -2.91 2.11 -5.23
C THR A 30 -3.11 1.64 -3.79
N ILE A 31 -2.09 1.75 -2.94
CA ILE A 31 -2.21 1.40 -1.50
C ILE A 31 -3.28 2.24 -0.83
N VAL A 32 -3.22 3.55 -1.03
CA VAL A 32 -4.19 4.47 -0.45
C VAL A 32 -5.61 4.14 -0.89
N PHE A 33 -5.79 3.91 -2.19
CA PHE A 33 -7.10 3.58 -2.73
C PHE A 33 -7.66 2.34 -2.05
N SER A 34 -6.86 1.28 -1.90
CA SER A 34 -7.26 0.07 -1.18
C SER A 34 -7.64 0.38 0.28
N LEU A 35 -6.86 1.20 0.99
CA LEU A 35 -7.17 1.58 2.37
C LEU A 35 -8.44 2.43 2.49
N MET A 36 -8.70 3.31 1.51
CA MET A 36 -9.93 4.11 1.46
C MET A 36 -11.15 3.25 1.15
N LEU A 37 -11.03 2.33 0.19
CA LEU A 37 -12.09 1.41 -0.21
C LEU A 37 -12.57 0.57 0.98
N TRP A 38 -11.62 0.11 1.78
CA TRP A 38 -11.87 -0.75 2.94
C TRP A 38 -11.86 0.00 4.27
N ARG A 39 -11.98 1.34 4.26
CA ARG A 39 -11.90 2.16 5.47
C ARG A 39 -12.83 1.65 6.58
N HIS A 40 -14.05 1.24 6.24
CA HIS A 40 -15.02 0.77 7.21
C HIS A 40 -14.62 -0.54 7.92
N TYR A 41 -13.76 -1.36 7.32
CA TYR A 41 -13.20 -2.57 7.97
C TYR A 41 -11.85 -2.31 8.63
N LEU A 42 -11.05 -1.39 8.09
CA LEU A 42 -9.66 -1.16 8.54
C LEU A 42 -9.56 -0.07 9.61
N TYR A 43 -10.57 0.78 9.77
CA TYR A 43 -10.53 1.88 10.73
C TYR A 43 -10.56 1.36 12.17
N GLY A 44 -9.58 1.78 12.98
CA GLY A 44 -9.44 1.36 14.38
C GLY A 44 -8.79 -0.02 14.57
N VAL A 45 -8.38 -0.69 13.49
CA VAL A 45 -7.71 -2.00 13.52
C VAL A 45 -6.26 -1.83 13.08
N TYR A 46 -5.34 -2.59 13.68
CA TYR A 46 -3.96 -2.64 13.21
C TYR A 46 -3.86 -3.45 11.92
N VAL A 47 -3.19 -2.90 10.91
CA VAL A 47 -3.12 -3.51 9.57
C VAL A 47 -1.67 -3.54 9.09
N ASP A 48 -1.21 -4.72 8.68
CA ASP A 48 0.04 -4.87 7.94
C ASP A 48 -0.23 -4.81 6.42
N VAL A 49 0.39 -3.85 5.75
CA VAL A 49 0.34 -3.69 4.29
C VAL A 49 1.61 -4.26 3.69
N PHE A 50 1.48 -5.40 3.04
CA PHE A 50 2.56 -6.07 2.33
C PHE A 50 2.68 -5.50 0.92
N THR A 51 3.89 -5.17 0.51
CA THR A 51 4.21 -4.69 -0.84
C THR A 51 5.59 -5.18 -1.24
N ASP A 52 5.71 -5.61 -2.50
CA ASP A 52 6.95 -5.99 -3.17
C ASP A 52 7.77 -4.78 -3.63
N HIS A 53 7.17 -3.59 -3.57
CA HIS A 53 7.79 -2.35 -4.01
C HIS A 53 8.75 -1.77 -2.97
N LYS A 54 10.06 -1.92 -3.22
CA LYS A 54 11.14 -1.35 -2.40
C LYS A 54 11.04 0.16 -2.21
N SER A 55 10.49 0.88 -3.19
CA SER A 55 10.28 2.34 -3.19
C SER A 55 9.55 2.85 -1.93
N LEU A 56 8.53 2.11 -1.49
CA LEU A 56 7.69 2.44 -0.35
C LEU A 56 8.45 2.36 0.98
N GLN A 57 9.41 1.45 1.11
CA GLN A 57 10.30 1.45 2.28
C GLN A 57 11.09 2.74 2.41
N TYR A 58 11.64 3.22 1.31
CA TYR A 58 12.48 4.41 1.30
C TYR A 58 11.65 5.66 1.58
N MET A 59 10.45 5.74 1.01
CA MET A 59 9.52 6.86 1.25
C MET A 59 9.20 7.04 2.74
N PHE A 60 8.98 5.98 3.51
CA PHE A 60 8.70 6.12 4.95
C PHE A 60 9.94 6.40 5.80
N LYS A 61 11.15 6.30 5.24
CA LYS A 61 12.42 6.57 5.94
C LYS A 61 13.04 7.92 5.57
N GLN A 62 12.60 8.54 4.48
CA GLN A 62 13.12 9.82 4.01
C GLN A 62 12.73 10.96 4.96
N LYS A 63 13.69 11.85 5.25
CA LYS A 63 13.49 13.05 6.09
C LYS A 63 12.82 14.19 5.32
N ASP A 64 13.21 14.38 4.06
CA ASP A 64 12.64 15.39 3.18
C ASP A 64 11.60 14.77 2.25
N LEU A 65 10.34 15.01 2.58
CA LEU A 65 9.20 14.45 1.89
C LEU A 65 8.42 15.54 1.19
N SER A 66 7.90 15.21 0.01
CA SER A 66 6.95 16.08 -0.70
C SER A 66 5.68 16.30 0.12
N LEU A 67 4.95 17.37 -0.17
CA LEU A 67 3.64 17.65 0.45
C LEU A 67 2.67 16.46 0.33
N ARG A 68 2.73 15.74 -0.79
CA ARG A 68 1.95 14.53 -1.04
C ARG A 68 2.36 13.40 -0.09
N GLN A 69 3.66 13.10 0.01
CA GLN A 69 4.21 12.09 0.91
C GLN A 69 3.92 12.39 2.40
N LYS A 70 4.00 13.66 2.81
CA LYS A 70 3.66 14.08 4.18
C LYS A 70 2.19 13.79 4.53
N ARG A 71 1.26 14.02 3.59
CA ARG A 71 -0.16 13.64 3.78
C ARG A 71 -0.31 12.14 3.98
N TRP A 72 0.47 11.34 3.28
CA TRP A 72 0.45 9.88 3.41
C TRP A 72 1.03 9.37 4.72
N ILE A 73 2.09 9.99 5.26
CA ILE A 73 2.56 9.63 6.60
C ILE A 73 1.50 9.91 7.66
N LYS A 74 0.78 11.03 7.53
CA LYS A 74 -0.33 11.33 8.42
C LYS A 74 -1.44 10.27 8.28
N PHE A 75 -1.81 9.95 7.05
CA PHE A 75 -2.79 8.90 6.75
C PHE A 75 -2.39 7.55 7.35
N LYS A 76 -1.11 7.16 7.24
CA LYS A 76 -0.57 5.94 7.86
C LYS A 76 -0.80 5.91 9.38
N LYS A 77 -0.55 7.04 10.06
CA LYS A 77 -0.78 7.14 11.51
C LYS A 77 -2.26 7.00 11.86
N ASP A 78 -3.14 7.62 11.08
CA ASP A 78 -4.59 7.60 11.32
C ASP A 78 -5.19 6.19 11.20
N TYR A 79 -4.58 5.31 10.39
CA TYR A 79 -5.02 3.94 10.15
C TYR A 79 -4.30 2.88 11.00
N ASN A 80 -3.43 3.28 11.94
CA ASN A 80 -2.61 2.37 12.76
C ASN A 80 -1.96 1.23 11.95
N MET A 81 -1.38 1.59 10.80
CA MET A 81 -0.88 0.61 9.83
C MET A 81 0.64 0.52 9.81
N SER A 82 1.15 -0.66 9.50
CA SER A 82 2.57 -0.91 9.23
C SER A 82 2.76 -1.31 7.77
N VAL A 83 3.95 -1.05 7.22
CA VAL A 83 4.32 -1.41 5.85
C VAL A 83 5.62 -2.20 5.92
N PRO A 84 5.57 -3.45 6.40
CA PRO A 84 6.75 -4.29 6.46
C PRO A 84 7.09 -4.69 5.03
N TYR A 85 8.37 -4.61 4.69
CA TYR A 85 8.84 -5.11 3.41
C TYR A 85 9.15 -6.58 3.56
N HIS A 86 8.53 -7.38 2.72
CA HIS A 86 8.83 -8.79 2.62
C HIS A 86 9.68 -8.99 1.37
N LEU A 87 10.95 -9.32 1.60
CA LEU A 87 11.90 -9.68 0.55
C LEU A 87 11.49 -11.06 0.00
N GLY A 88 10.74 -11.07 -1.10
CA GLY A 88 10.68 -12.09 -2.16
C GLY A 88 10.39 -13.57 -1.84
N GLU A 89 10.87 -14.15 -0.74
CA GLU A 89 10.76 -15.60 -0.48
C GLU A 89 9.35 -16.07 -0.09
N ALA A 90 8.47 -15.15 0.32
CA ALA A 90 7.05 -15.47 0.60
C ALA A 90 6.11 -15.26 -0.59
N ASN A 91 6.59 -14.67 -1.70
CA ASN A 91 5.79 -14.44 -2.91
C ASN A 91 5.75 -15.63 -3.87
N MET A 92 6.48 -16.73 -3.58
CA MET A 92 6.41 -17.97 -4.37
C MET A 92 5.01 -18.60 -4.43
N VAL A 93 4.06 -18.15 -3.62
CA VAL A 93 2.68 -18.65 -3.62
C VAL A 93 1.75 -17.84 -4.55
N ASP A 94 2.12 -16.63 -4.96
CA ASP A 94 1.22 -15.74 -5.73
C ASP A 94 1.56 -15.67 -7.23
N ASP A 95 2.64 -16.33 -7.67
CA ASP A 95 3.13 -16.30 -9.06
C ASP A 95 2.96 -17.65 -9.80
N ALA A 96 2.02 -18.49 -9.34
CA ALA A 96 1.60 -19.68 -10.08
C ALA A 96 0.44 -19.31 -11.02
N PRO A 97 0.62 -19.37 -12.35
CA PRO A 97 -0.49 -19.18 -13.28
C PRO A 97 -1.45 -20.37 -13.15
N SER A 98 -2.71 -20.07 -12.82
CA SER A 98 -3.84 -20.98 -13.03
C SER A 98 -4.23 -21.03 -14.51
#